data_AF-A0A9E2UVB7-F1
#
_entry.id   AF-A0A9E2UVB7-F1
#
_cell.length_a   1.000
_cell.length_b   1.000
_cell.length_c   1.000
_cell.angle_alpha   90.00
_cell.angle_beta   90.00
_cell.angle_gamma   90.00
#
_symmetry.space_group_name_H-M   'P 1'
#
loop_
_entity.id
_entity.type
_entity.pdbx_description
1 polymer ?
#
loop_
_entity_poly.entity_id
_entity_poly.type
_entity_poly.pdbx_seq_one_letter_code
_entity_poly.pdbx_strand_id
1 'polypeptide(L)'
;MKKDLAIEWKAGPVKADVTVAHGQLQSLRIVKGKGRVLGKGRIQANGPVRLECRIADAQLKAGAFATRLTVAGKPHAFTCFVRDINRNHPIYIPAYGVIITESADRRSYAEIEAEIRGRKLVGKSQRIELEPEETYENACRGNRNLMCPTWLGLGRDMRFFEVGYDPKSGCWGYVQPRYHSTLQNIPESGDKPYNIGFVVGPGASCRYDITRRLEDGVLPILRSTQREENVHYHLAAFCTLENRPLSAKAVRGSEWRACYPNTGGNRLTPGEREKLKDLLHAENARAR
;
A
#
# COMPACT_ATOMS: atom_id res chain seq x y z
N MET A 1 -12.29 -18.83 27.40
CA MET A 1 -13.75 -18.55 27.55
C MET A 1 -14.55 -19.70 26.94
N LYS A 2 -15.82 -19.89 27.32
CA LYS A 2 -16.70 -20.89 26.70
C LYS A 2 -17.57 -20.22 25.62
N LYS A 3 -17.82 -20.92 24.51
CA LYS A 3 -18.71 -20.46 23.44
C LYS A 3 -19.54 -21.63 22.92
N ASP A 4 -20.85 -21.44 22.88
CA ASP A 4 -21.82 -22.40 22.35
C ASP A 4 -22.32 -21.90 20.99
N LEU A 5 -22.05 -22.66 19.93
CA LEU A 5 -22.40 -22.30 18.55
C LEU A 5 -23.30 -23.36 17.92
N ALA A 6 -24.12 -22.92 16.97
CA ALA A 6 -24.88 -23.79 16.10
C ALA A 6 -24.45 -23.63 14.65
N ILE A 7 -24.39 -24.76 13.93
CA ILE A 7 -24.19 -24.82 12.49
C ILE A 7 -25.45 -25.40 11.86
N GLU A 8 -26.11 -24.63 11.01
CA GLU A 8 -27.30 -25.02 10.26
C GLU A 8 -26.93 -25.24 8.79
N TRP A 9 -27.24 -26.43 8.28
CA TRP A 9 -27.24 -26.73 6.85
C TRP A 9 -28.66 -26.73 6.32
N LYS A 10 -28.86 -26.01 5.21
CA LYS A 10 -30.13 -26.00 4.46
C LYS A 10 -30.46 -27.37 3.88
N ALA A 11 -29.45 -28.10 3.42
CA ALA A 11 -29.59 -29.42 2.79
C ALA A 11 -28.31 -30.25 2.93
N GLY A 12 -28.43 -31.56 2.69
CA GLY A 12 -27.34 -32.53 2.69
C GLY A 12 -27.20 -33.24 1.33
N PRO A 13 -26.24 -34.17 1.18
CA PRO A 13 -25.55 -34.88 2.25
C PRO A 13 -24.37 -34.11 2.85
N VAL A 14 -24.21 -34.18 4.18
CA VAL A 14 -23.06 -33.62 4.90
C VAL A 14 -22.20 -34.76 5.44
N LYS A 15 -20.93 -34.78 5.05
CA LYS A 15 -19.89 -35.69 5.57
C LYS A 15 -18.65 -34.88 5.87
N ALA A 16 -18.50 -34.44 7.13
CA ALA A 16 -17.45 -33.51 7.50
C ALA A 16 -16.90 -33.78 8.90
N ASP A 17 -15.64 -33.41 9.11
CA ASP A 17 -14.96 -33.37 10.39
C ASP A 17 -14.96 -31.92 10.90
N VAL A 18 -15.47 -31.72 12.12
CA VAL A 18 -15.46 -30.43 12.81
C VAL A 18 -14.30 -30.40 13.78
N THR A 19 -13.40 -29.43 13.61
CA THR A 19 -12.21 -29.27 14.43
C THR A 19 -12.09 -27.83 14.92
N VAL A 20 -11.42 -27.66 16.06
CA VAL A 20 -11.18 -26.34 16.66
C VAL A 20 -9.69 -26.17 16.87
N ALA A 21 -9.14 -25.07 16.37
CA ALA A 21 -7.76 -24.67 16.62
C ALA A 21 -7.71 -23.57 17.69
N HIS A 22 -6.70 -23.62 18.58
CA HIS A 22 -6.51 -22.67 19.68
C HIS A 22 -7.74 -22.55 20.59
N GLY A 23 -8.31 -23.71 20.92
CA GLY A 23 -9.48 -23.92 21.78
C GLY A 23 -9.75 -25.42 21.85
N GLN A 24 -10.78 -25.84 22.59
CA GLN A 24 -11.12 -27.25 22.77
C GLN A 24 -12.58 -27.51 22.39
N LEU A 25 -12.80 -28.41 21.42
CA LEU A 25 -14.14 -28.89 21.10
C LEU A 25 -14.60 -29.86 22.21
N GLN A 26 -15.47 -29.37 23.12
CA GLN A 26 -15.94 -30.17 24.25
C GLN A 26 -17.05 -31.13 23.86
N SER A 27 -18.01 -30.67 23.05
CA SER A 27 -19.13 -31.49 22.64
C SER A 27 -19.64 -31.09 21.27
N LEU A 28 -20.19 -32.08 20.56
CA LEU A 28 -20.78 -31.93 19.26
C LEU A 28 -22.03 -32.80 19.19
N ARG A 29 -23.18 -32.22 18.88
CA ARG A 29 -24.44 -32.96 18.81
C ARG A 29 -25.34 -32.45 17.69
N ILE A 30 -26.08 -33.36 17.07
CA ILE A 30 -27.16 -33.01 16.16
C ILE A 30 -28.41 -32.77 17.01
N VAL A 31 -29.00 -31.58 16.92
CA VAL A 31 -30.22 -31.21 17.67
C VAL A 31 -31.46 -31.16 16.80
N LYS A 32 -31.29 -31.11 15.47
CA LYS A 32 -32.40 -31.17 14.49
C LYS A 32 -31.91 -31.86 13.22
N GLY A 33 -32.76 -32.68 12.61
CA GLY A 33 -32.46 -33.41 11.38
C GLY A 33 -32.02 -34.85 11.61
N LYS A 34 -31.78 -35.59 10.51
CA LYS A 34 -31.37 -37.00 10.55
C LYS A 34 -29.87 -37.13 10.28
N GLY A 35 -29.13 -37.67 11.24
CA GLY A 35 -27.70 -37.91 11.11
C GLY A 35 -27.08 -38.49 12.38
N ARG A 36 -25.76 -38.66 12.34
CA ARG A 36 -24.97 -39.16 13.48
C ARG A 36 -23.65 -38.39 13.60
N VAL A 37 -23.22 -38.20 14.85
CA VAL A 37 -21.88 -37.77 15.19
C VAL A 37 -21.05 -39.02 15.52
N LEU A 38 -19.89 -39.16 14.88
CA LEU A 38 -18.97 -40.27 15.05
C LEU A 38 -17.69 -39.75 15.74
N GLY A 39 -17.32 -40.33 16.87
CA GLY A 39 -16.16 -39.89 17.65
C GLY A 39 -16.30 -38.45 18.15
N LYS A 40 -15.18 -37.70 18.15
CA LYS A 40 -15.12 -36.34 18.74
C LYS A 40 -15.59 -35.21 17.81
N GLY A 41 -15.70 -35.44 16.51
CA GLY A 41 -15.91 -34.34 15.55
C GLY A 41 -16.50 -34.71 14.18
N ARG A 42 -16.64 -35.99 13.85
CA ARG A 42 -17.08 -36.41 12.52
C ARG A 42 -18.59 -36.44 12.44
N ILE A 43 -19.16 -35.90 11.38
CA ILE A 43 -20.61 -35.79 11.16
C ILE A 43 -20.97 -36.51 9.87
N GLN A 44 -22.06 -37.26 9.91
CA GLN A 44 -22.74 -37.77 8.74
C GLN A 44 -24.23 -37.46 8.87
N ALA A 45 -24.75 -36.60 8.00
CA ALA A 45 -26.16 -36.21 8.00
C ALA A 45 -26.70 -36.10 6.59
N ASN A 46 -28.02 -36.22 6.44
CA ASN A 46 -28.72 -36.03 5.18
C ASN A 46 -29.93 -35.12 5.34
N GLY A 47 -30.19 -34.28 4.34
CA GLY A 47 -31.20 -33.22 4.42
C GLY A 47 -30.80 -32.06 5.35
N PRO A 48 -31.77 -31.20 5.73
CA PRO A 48 -31.53 -30.10 6.65
C PRO A 48 -31.09 -30.62 8.03
N VAL A 49 -30.03 -30.04 8.59
CA VAL A 49 -29.47 -30.47 9.87
C VAL A 49 -28.96 -29.28 10.68
N ARG A 50 -29.28 -29.27 11.98
CA ARG A 50 -28.71 -28.34 12.96
C ARG A 50 -27.81 -29.09 13.90
N LEU A 51 -26.58 -28.64 13.98
CA LEU A 51 -25.55 -29.11 14.88
C LEU A 51 -25.31 -28.05 15.95
N GLU A 52 -25.18 -28.46 17.21
CA GLU A 52 -24.68 -27.60 18.28
C GLU A 52 -23.28 -28.08 18.69
N CYS A 53 -22.34 -27.15 18.80
CA CYS A 53 -21.00 -27.39 19.30
C CYS A 53 -20.69 -26.50 20.51
N ARG A 54 -19.98 -27.07 21.47
CA ARG A 54 -19.47 -26.36 22.64
C ARG A 54 -17.96 -26.28 22.55
N ILE A 55 -17.44 -25.06 22.59
CA ILE A 55 -16.01 -24.76 22.53
C ILE A 55 -15.58 -24.21 23.88
N ALA A 56 -14.60 -24.85 24.51
CA ALA A 56 -13.91 -24.33 25.69
C ALA A 56 -12.58 -23.69 25.33
N ASP A 57 -12.07 -22.90 26.28
CA ASP A 57 -10.79 -22.21 26.18
C ASP A 57 -10.62 -21.38 24.90
N ALA A 58 -11.74 -20.85 24.40
CA ALA A 58 -11.77 -20.01 23.22
C ALA A 58 -11.04 -18.68 23.50
N GLN A 59 -10.11 -18.36 22.61
CA GLN A 59 -9.34 -17.13 22.45
C GLN A 59 -10.08 -16.20 21.49
N LEU A 60 -10.87 -15.28 22.05
CA LEU A 60 -11.77 -14.42 21.29
C LEU A 60 -11.18 -13.04 20.91
N LYS A 61 -9.97 -12.72 21.40
CA LYS A 61 -9.32 -11.44 21.12
C LYS A 61 -8.79 -11.36 19.69
N ALA A 62 -8.58 -10.13 19.21
CA ALA A 62 -7.80 -9.87 18.01
C ALA A 62 -6.34 -10.31 18.18
N GLY A 63 -5.69 -10.77 17.11
CA GLY A 63 -4.28 -11.15 17.11
C GLY A 63 -3.99 -12.62 16.80
N ALA A 64 -2.75 -13.03 17.06
CA ALA A 64 -2.26 -14.39 16.83
C ALA A 64 -3.04 -15.41 17.68
N PHE A 65 -3.12 -16.65 17.17
CA PHE A 65 -3.75 -17.78 17.87
C PHE A 65 -5.23 -17.57 18.25
N ALA A 66 -5.96 -16.69 17.56
CA ALA A 66 -7.41 -16.59 17.71
C ALA A 66 -8.10 -17.92 17.35
N THR A 67 -9.11 -18.31 18.13
CA THR A 67 -9.79 -19.61 17.97
C THR A 67 -10.50 -19.69 16.62
N ARG A 68 -10.25 -20.78 15.91
CA ARG A 68 -10.88 -21.08 14.61
C ARG A 68 -11.70 -22.35 14.69
N LEU A 69 -12.87 -22.31 14.08
CA LEU A 69 -13.72 -23.47 13.82
C LEU A 69 -13.56 -23.86 12.36
N THR A 70 -13.16 -25.11 12.12
CA THR A 70 -13.01 -25.66 10.78
C THR A 70 -14.02 -26.79 10.60
N VAL A 71 -14.72 -26.76 9.47
CA VAL A 71 -15.50 -27.86 8.95
C VAL A 71 -14.79 -28.35 7.69
N ALA A 72 -14.24 -29.56 7.74
CA ALA A 72 -13.50 -30.16 6.63
C ALA A 72 -14.27 -31.37 6.09
N GLY A 73 -14.66 -31.36 4.81
CA GLY A 73 -15.33 -32.49 4.19
C GLY A 73 -16.23 -32.11 3.02
N LYS A 74 -17.22 -32.96 2.75
CA LYS A 74 -18.20 -32.81 1.66
C LYS A 74 -19.55 -32.28 2.19
N PRO A 75 -20.26 -31.42 1.44
CA PRO A 75 -19.94 -30.99 0.07
C PRO A 75 -18.89 -29.87 0.02
N HIS A 76 -18.73 -29.11 1.11
CA HIS A 76 -17.85 -27.96 1.17
C HIS A 76 -17.07 -27.94 2.50
N ALA A 77 -15.86 -27.39 2.45
CA ALA A 77 -15.03 -27.13 3.61
C ALA A 77 -14.93 -25.62 3.85
N PHE A 78 -14.89 -25.20 5.11
CA PHE A 78 -14.74 -23.80 5.48
C PHE A 78 -14.10 -23.67 6.86
N THR A 79 -13.48 -22.52 7.10
CA THR A 79 -12.94 -22.13 8.40
C THR A 79 -13.41 -20.72 8.75
N CYS A 80 -13.72 -20.49 10.01
CA CYS A 80 -14.11 -19.18 10.50
C CYS A 80 -13.53 -18.91 11.89
N PHE A 81 -13.41 -17.63 12.26
CA PHE A 81 -13.05 -17.25 13.62
C PHE A 81 -14.27 -17.34 14.54
N VAL A 82 -14.10 -17.98 15.69
CA VAL A 82 -15.20 -18.17 16.65
C VAL A 82 -15.70 -16.85 17.23
N ARG A 83 -14.80 -15.85 17.37
CA ARG A 83 -15.14 -14.52 17.88
C ARG A 83 -16.10 -13.73 17.00
N ASP A 84 -16.12 -14.01 15.70
CA ASP A 84 -16.94 -13.26 14.73
C ASP A 84 -18.39 -13.79 14.73
N ILE A 85 -18.67 -14.92 15.40
CA ILE A 85 -19.98 -15.57 15.42
C ILE A 85 -20.81 -15.07 16.62
N ASN A 86 -21.94 -14.43 16.33
CA ASN A 86 -22.95 -14.08 17.31
C ASN A 86 -24.35 -14.07 16.67
N ARG A 87 -25.40 -14.06 17.49
CA ARG A 87 -26.80 -14.03 17.00
C ARG A 87 -27.10 -12.87 16.06
N ASN A 88 -26.52 -11.69 16.28
CA ASN A 88 -26.82 -10.49 15.48
C ASN A 88 -26.04 -10.46 14.15
N HIS A 89 -24.91 -11.17 14.10
CA HIS A 89 -24.00 -11.28 12.96
C HIS A 89 -23.62 -12.76 12.76
N PRO A 90 -24.56 -13.59 12.30
CA PRO A 90 -24.27 -14.98 11.95
C PRO A 90 -23.38 -15.03 10.71
N ILE A 91 -22.55 -16.07 10.60
CA ILE A 91 -21.80 -16.33 9.37
C ILE A 91 -22.73 -17.04 8.39
N TYR A 92 -23.06 -16.36 7.30
CA TYR A 92 -23.92 -16.90 6.24
C TYR A 92 -23.10 -17.16 4.99
N ILE A 93 -23.12 -18.41 4.52
CA ILE A 93 -22.43 -18.84 3.31
C ILE A 93 -23.49 -19.36 2.31
N PRO A 94 -24.12 -18.46 1.52
CA PRO A 94 -25.22 -18.83 0.62
C PRO A 94 -24.86 -19.96 -0.33
N ALA A 95 -23.67 -19.91 -0.93
CA ALA A 95 -23.19 -20.91 -1.88
C ALA A 95 -23.10 -22.32 -1.28
N TYR A 96 -22.90 -22.42 0.04
CA TYR A 96 -22.79 -23.72 0.73
C TYR A 96 -24.08 -24.13 1.41
N GLY A 97 -25.09 -23.25 1.43
CA GLY A 97 -26.31 -23.50 2.19
C GLY A 97 -26.05 -23.58 3.70
N VAL A 98 -25.08 -22.83 4.23
CA VAL A 98 -24.67 -22.90 5.66
C VAL A 98 -24.88 -21.59 6.38
N ILE A 99 -25.39 -21.67 7.61
CA ILE A 99 -25.42 -20.57 8.59
C ILE A 99 -24.74 -21.04 9.88
N ILE A 100 -23.91 -20.18 10.46
CA ILE A 100 -23.28 -20.38 11.77
C ILE A 100 -23.72 -19.26 12.70
N THR A 101 -24.32 -19.62 13.84
CA THR A 101 -24.83 -18.68 14.84
C THR A 101 -24.57 -19.19 16.25
N GLU A 102 -25.07 -18.52 17.28
CA GLU A 102 -25.01 -19.00 18.67
C GLU A 102 -26.04 -20.11 18.90
N SER A 103 -25.71 -21.09 19.76
CA SER A 103 -26.64 -22.20 20.03
C SER A 103 -28.01 -21.75 20.56
N ALA A 104 -28.03 -20.63 21.31
CA ALA A 104 -29.24 -20.03 21.85
C ALA A 104 -30.16 -19.41 20.78
N ASP A 105 -29.66 -19.13 19.58
CA ASP A 105 -30.44 -18.58 18.49
C ASP A 105 -31.34 -19.64 17.87
N ARG A 106 -32.64 -19.61 18.20
CA ARG A 106 -33.63 -20.62 17.78
C ARG A 106 -34.18 -20.40 16.38
N ARG A 107 -33.82 -19.30 15.70
CA ARG A 107 -34.22 -19.07 14.31
C ARG A 107 -33.66 -20.18 13.42
N SER A 108 -34.47 -20.63 12.50
CA SER A 108 -34.12 -21.58 11.45
C SER A 108 -33.26 -20.92 10.37
N TYR A 109 -32.60 -21.76 9.57
CA TYR A 109 -31.89 -21.31 8.37
C TYR A 109 -32.69 -20.32 7.51
N ALA A 110 -33.97 -20.63 7.24
CA ALA A 110 -34.82 -19.80 6.38
C ALA A 110 -35.12 -18.43 6.99
N GLU A 111 -35.37 -18.35 8.29
CA GLU A 111 -35.62 -17.10 9.01
C GLU A 111 -34.37 -16.21 9.01
N ILE A 112 -33.19 -16.78 9.28
CA ILE A 112 -31.92 -16.05 9.27
C ILE A 112 -31.56 -15.62 7.84
N GLU A 113 -31.74 -16.49 6.84
CA GLU A 113 -31.52 -16.15 5.43
C GLU A 113 -32.40 -14.97 4.99
N ALA A 114 -33.70 -15.00 5.34
CA ALA A 114 -34.63 -13.93 5.01
C ALA A 114 -34.23 -12.60 5.67
N GLU A 115 -33.85 -12.61 6.94
CA GLU A 115 -33.40 -11.42 7.67
C GLU A 115 -32.12 -10.82 7.03
N ILE A 116 -31.11 -11.64 6.74
CA ILE A 116 -29.86 -11.16 6.13
C ILE A 116 -30.12 -10.57 4.75
N ARG A 117 -30.94 -11.23 3.93
CA ARG A 117 -31.29 -10.72 2.59
C ARG A 117 -32.13 -9.44 2.68
N GLY A 118 -33.00 -9.32 3.69
CA GLY A 118 -33.78 -8.12 3.95
C GLY A 118 -32.95 -6.88 4.28
N ARG A 119 -31.74 -7.06 4.83
CA ARG A 119 -30.80 -5.94 5.11
C ARG A 119 -30.20 -5.31 3.86
N LYS A 120 -30.37 -5.90 2.66
CA LYS A 120 -29.84 -5.41 1.38
C LYS A 120 -28.35 -5.06 1.43
N LEU A 121 -27.57 -5.85 2.17
CA LEU A 121 -26.12 -5.67 2.27
C LEU A 121 -25.46 -5.96 0.92
N VAL A 122 -24.47 -5.15 0.56
CA VAL A 122 -23.68 -5.33 -0.65
C VAL A 122 -22.30 -5.90 -0.31
N GLY A 123 -21.81 -6.80 -1.16
CA GLY A 123 -20.43 -7.29 -1.07
C GLY A 123 -19.42 -6.19 -1.38
N LYS A 124 -18.14 -6.40 -1.05
CA LYS A 124 -17.08 -5.43 -1.39
C LYS A 124 -16.99 -5.17 -2.90
N SER A 125 -17.16 -6.18 -3.74
CA SER A 125 -17.15 -6.03 -5.20
C SER A 125 -18.31 -5.17 -5.69
N GLN A 126 -19.53 -5.47 -5.25
CA GLN A 126 -20.72 -4.67 -5.56
C GLN A 126 -20.58 -3.24 -5.05
N ARG A 127 -19.97 -3.05 -3.88
CA ARG A 127 -19.69 -1.72 -3.35
C ARG A 127 -18.72 -0.95 -4.26
N ILE A 128 -17.65 -1.58 -4.74
CA ILE A 128 -16.71 -0.97 -5.69
C ILE A 128 -17.44 -0.61 -7.00
N GLU A 129 -18.32 -1.48 -7.51
CA GLU A 129 -19.10 -1.19 -8.73
C GLU A 129 -20.14 -0.08 -8.56
N LEU A 130 -20.65 0.12 -7.34
CA LEU A 130 -21.63 1.15 -7.01
C LEU A 130 -20.99 2.48 -6.58
N GLU A 131 -19.74 2.46 -6.12
CA GLU A 131 -18.98 3.65 -5.78
C GLU A 131 -18.64 4.42 -7.08
N PRO A 132 -18.72 5.76 -7.08
CA PRO A 132 -18.32 6.55 -8.24
C PRO A 132 -16.82 6.40 -8.52
N GLU A 133 -16.44 6.44 -9.80
CA GLU A 133 -15.04 6.42 -10.21
C GLU A 133 -14.26 7.56 -9.52
N GLU A 134 -13.07 7.25 -9.02
CA GLU A 134 -12.26 8.24 -8.32
C GLU A 134 -11.71 9.28 -9.29
N THR A 135 -11.74 10.55 -8.87
CA THR A 135 -11.19 11.67 -9.66
C THR A 135 -9.80 12.06 -9.18
N TYR A 136 -9.01 12.66 -10.06
CA TYR A 136 -7.70 13.21 -9.70
C TYR A 136 -7.83 14.23 -8.55
N GLU A 137 -8.82 15.12 -8.64
CA GLU A 137 -9.07 16.18 -7.67
C GLU A 137 -9.42 15.60 -6.29
N ASN A 138 -10.30 14.59 -6.24
CA ASN A 138 -10.66 13.91 -5.00
C ASN A 138 -9.43 13.20 -4.39
N ALA A 139 -8.65 12.48 -5.20
CA ALA A 139 -7.44 11.82 -4.74
C ALA A 139 -6.42 12.83 -4.19
N CYS A 140 -6.27 13.98 -4.83
CA CYS A 140 -5.42 15.07 -4.36
C CYS A 140 -5.85 15.62 -2.98
N ARG A 141 -7.15 15.65 -2.66
CA ARG A 141 -7.63 16.10 -1.34
C ARG A 141 -7.25 15.15 -0.19
N GLY A 142 -7.16 13.85 -0.46
CA GLY A 142 -6.76 12.84 0.51
C GLY A 142 -5.24 12.66 0.62
N ASN A 143 -4.48 13.17 -0.35
CA ASN A 143 -3.04 13.00 -0.42
C ASN A 143 -2.29 13.98 0.49
N ARG A 144 -1.27 13.47 1.16
CA ARG A 144 -0.32 14.31 1.90
C ARG A 144 0.35 15.28 0.93
N ASN A 145 0.38 16.57 1.29
CA ASN A 145 1.14 17.57 0.56
C ASN A 145 2.65 17.30 0.72
N LEU A 146 3.21 16.53 -0.21
CA LEU A 146 4.62 16.19 -0.26
C LEU A 146 5.35 17.20 -1.14
N MET A 147 6.22 17.99 -0.52
CA MET A 147 7.16 18.80 -1.28
C MET A 147 8.29 17.87 -1.80
N CYS A 148 8.44 17.77 -3.11
CA CYS A 148 9.59 17.08 -3.73
C CYS A 148 10.75 18.08 -3.96
N PRO A 149 11.99 17.66 -4.23
CA PRO A 149 12.98 18.58 -4.80
C PRO A 149 12.64 18.91 -6.26
N THR A 150 13.31 19.92 -6.81
CA THR A 150 13.21 20.31 -8.23
C THR A 150 14.49 19.89 -8.96
N TRP A 151 14.35 19.21 -10.10
CA TRP A 151 15.48 18.92 -10.98
C TRP A 151 15.63 20.04 -12.02
N LEU A 152 16.75 20.75 -11.96
CA LEU A 152 17.13 21.82 -12.88
C LEU A 152 18.21 21.31 -13.82
N GLY A 153 17.83 21.09 -15.08
CA GLY A 153 18.70 20.62 -16.15
C GLY A 153 18.51 21.39 -17.44
N LEU A 154 19.41 21.17 -18.39
CA LEU A 154 19.39 21.79 -19.71
C LEU A 154 19.14 20.73 -20.79
N GLY A 155 18.00 20.81 -21.45
CA GLY A 155 17.64 19.87 -22.52
C GLY A 155 17.63 18.41 -22.04
N ARG A 156 18.00 17.48 -22.92
CA ARG A 156 18.09 16.04 -22.63
C ARG A 156 19.47 15.63 -22.05
N ASP A 157 20.18 16.55 -21.39
CA ASP A 157 21.49 16.25 -20.78
C ASP A 157 21.27 15.50 -19.45
N MET A 158 22.03 14.42 -19.23
CA MET A 158 21.86 13.60 -18.01
C MET A 158 22.32 14.32 -16.75
N ARG A 159 23.13 15.36 -16.90
CA ARG A 159 23.76 16.10 -15.80
C ARG A 159 22.87 17.26 -15.42
N PHE A 160 22.36 17.25 -14.20
CA PHE A 160 21.47 18.29 -13.70
C PHE A 160 21.68 18.50 -12.20
N PHE A 161 21.07 19.55 -11.70
CA PHE A 161 21.10 19.89 -10.29
C PHE A 161 19.75 19.57 -9.65
N GLU A 162 19.79 18.88 -8.53
CA GLU A 162 18.64 18.77 -7.65
C GLU A 162 18.70 19.93 -6.66
N VAL A 163 17.65 20.75 -6.65
CA VAL A 163 17.47 21.87 -5.73
C VAL A 163 16.30 21.56 -4.80
N GLY A 164 16.57 21.52 -3.50
CA GLY A 164 15.60 21.08 -2.51
C GLY A 164 15.53 21.97 -1.29
N TYR A 165 14.45 21.81 -0.54
CA TYR A 165 14.32 22.34 0.81
C TYR A 165 14.90 21.31 1.80
N ASP A 166 15.30 21.74 2.98
CA ASP A 166 15.72 20.82 4.04
C ASP A 166 14.51 20.47 4.93
N PRO A 167 14.05 19.21 4.94
CA PRO A 167 12.91 18.79 5.75
C PRO A 167 13.12 18.89 7.27
N LYS A 168 14.37 19.00 7.74
CA LYS A 168 14.62 19.16 9.18
C LYS A 168 14.51 20.61 9.62
N SER A 169 14.89 21.53 8.76
CA SER A 169 14.89 22.97 9.04
C SER A 169 13.71 23.72 8.43
N GLY A 170 12.88 23.12 7.58
CA GLY A 170 11.67 23.81 7.10
C GLY A 170 11.92 24.97 6.13
N CYS A 171 13.17 25.25 5.77
CA CYS A 171 13.57 26.32 4.86
C CYS A 171 14.15 25.76 3.56
N TRP A 172 14.31 26.63 2.55
CA TRP A 172 15.14 26.29 1.39
C TRP A 172 16.52 25.86 1.84
N GLY A 173 16.98 24.78 1.22
CA GLY A 173 18.02 23.93 1.75
C GLY A 173 19.21 23.85 0.83
N TYR A 174 19.15 23.04 -0.22
CA TYR A 174 20.37 22.50 -0.80
C TYR A 174 20.39 22.47 -2.33
N VAL A 175 21.60 22.38 -2.87
CA VAL A 175 21.87 22.08 -4.28
C VAL A 175 22.85 20.91 -4.35
N GLN A 176 22.52 19.89 -5.13
CA GLN A 176 23.43 18.77 -5.37
C GLN A 176 23.46 18.35 -6.84
N PRO A 177 24.64 18.01 -7.40
CA PRO A 177 24.77 17.50 -8.76
C PRO A 177 24.26 16.05 -8.85
N ARG A 178 23.63 15.73 -9.98
CA ARG A 178 23.13 14.39 -10.32
C ARG A 178 23.47 14.04 -11.75
N TYR A 179 23.72 12.75 -11.98
CA TYR A 179 23.55 12.13 -13.29
C TYR A 179 22.29 11.28 -13.25
N HIS A 180 21.24 11.74 -13.91
CA HIS A 180 19.94 11.07 -13.85
C HIS A 180 19.54 10.78 -12.39
N SER A 181 19.41 9.51 -12.01
CA SER A 181 19.01 9.12 -10.65
C SER A 181 20.17 8.82 -9.71
N THR A 182 21.43 9.05 -10.12
CA THR A 182 22.63 8.80 -9.30
C THR A 182 23.26 10.09 -8.78
N LEU A 183 23.67 10.07 -7.51
CA LEU A 183 24.45 11.13 -6.89
C LEU A 183 25.90 11.06 -7.37
N GLN A 184 26.52 12.22 -7.55
CA GLN A 184 27.89 12.31 -8.04
C GLN A 184 28.87 12.50 -6.90
N ASN A 185 29.90 11.66 -6.90
CA ASN A 185 31.03 11.77 -6.01
C ASN A 185 32.09 12.66 -6.65
N ILE A 186 32.67 13.58 -5.88
CA ILE A 186 33.76 14.43 -6.37
C ILE A 186 35.01 14.28 -5.49
N PRO A 187 36.23 14.33 -6.05
CA PRO A 187 37.47 14.21 -5.28
C PRO A 187 37.57 15.22 -4.13
N GLU A 188 37.09 16.45 -4.35
CA GLU A 188 37.11 17.55 -3.38
C GLU A 188 36.28 17.25 -2.12
N SER A 189 35.38 16.28 -2.18
CA SER A 189 34.55 15.82 -1.07
C SER A 189 35.04 14.50 -0.44
N GLY A 190 36.23 14.04 -0.84
CA GLY A 190 36.75 12.72 -0.46
C GLY A 190 35.94 11.58 -1.07
N ASP A 191 35.58 11.72 -2.36
CA ASP A 191 34.78 10.76 -3.14
C ASP A 191 33.41 10.44 -2.53
N LYS A 192 32.75 11.45 -1.95
CA LYS A 192 31.39 11.35 -1.40
C LYS A 192 30.41 12.17 -2.23
N PRO A 193 29.09 11.91 -2.12
CA PRO A 193 28.10 12.77 -2.74
C PRO A 193 28.30 14.24 -2.34
N TYR A 194 28.46 15.11 -3.32
CA TYR A 194 28.62 16.54 -3.07
C TYR A 194 27.27 17.19 -2.83
N ASN A 195 27.15 17.98 -1.76
CA ASN A 195 25.93 18.69 -1.42
C ASN A 195 26.26 20.08 -0.88
N ILE A 196 25.73 21.12 -1.52
CA ILE A 196 25.86 22.50 -1.06
C ILE A 196 24.59 22.84 -0.28
N GLY A 197 24.71 22.89 1.05
CA GLY A 197 23.69 23.44 1.91
C GLY A 197 23.74 24.96 1.94
N PHE A 198 22.59 25.60 1.88
CA PHE A 198 22.37 27.02 2.11
C PHE A 198 21.12 27.20 2.99
N VAL A 199 20.95 28.41 3.52
CA VAL A 199 19.80 28.74 4.36
C VAL A 199 19.21 30.04 3.85
N VAL A 200 17.88 30.07 3.74
CA VAL A 200 17.12 31.28 3.40
C VAL A 200 16.26 31.64 4.60
N GLY A 201 16.44 32.87 5.08
CA GLY A 201 15.76 33.39 6.27
C GLY A 201 16.46 33.03 7.58
N PRO A 202 15.75 33.06 8.72
CA PRO A 202 16.35 32.87 10.05
C PRO A 202 16.79 31.42 10.31
N GLY A 203 16.49 30.48 9.41
CA GLY A 203 16.90 29.08 9.50
C GLY A 203 15.74 28.16 9.80
N ALA A 204 15.83 27.42 10.90
CA ALA A 204 14.89 26.36 11.23
C ALA A 204 13.47 26.93 11.49
N SER A 205 12.50 26.46 10.71
CA SER A 205 11.12 26.88 10.69
C SER A 205 10.20 25.72 11.09
N CYS A 206 9.19 26.00 11.92
CA CYS A 206 8.21 24.99 12.36
C CYS A 206 7.15 24.66 11.29
N ARG A 207 7.17 25.36 10.15
CA ARG A 207 6.22 25.21 9.05
C ARG A 207 6.91 25.37 7.69
N TYR A 208 6.39 24.69 6.68
CA TYR A 208 6.78 24.88 5.28
C TYR A 208 5.82 25.87 4.61
N ASP A 209 6.16 27.15 4.59
CA ASP A 209 5.45 28.15 3.77
C ASP A 209 6.32 28.56 2.59
N ILE A 210 6.45 27.63 1.64
CA ILE A 210 7.25 27.77 0.43
C ILE A 210 6.33 27.58 -0.77
N THR A 211 6.31 28.56 -1.66
CA THR A 211 5.67 28.46 -2.97
C THR A 211 6.72 28.50 -4.05
N ARG A 212 6.56 27.71 -5.12
CA ARG A 212 7.55 27.67 -6.21
C ARG A 212 6.91 27.37 -7.56
N ARG A 213 7.54 27.84 -8.62
CA ARG A 213 7.16 27.59 -10.00
C ARG A 213 8.37 27.70 -10.91
N LEU A 214 8.30 27.07 -12.07
CA LEU A 214 9.20 27.39 -13.17
C LEU A 214 8.80 28.74 -13.77
N GLU A 215 9.78 29.54 -14.15
CA GLU A 215 9.55 30.79 -14.87
C GLU A 215 8.87 30.50 -16.20
N ASP A 216 7.82 31.27 -16.51
CA ASP A 216 6.87 31.04 -17.60
C ASP A 216 6.26 29.62 -17.64
N GLY A 217 6.31 28.89 -16.52
CA GLY A 217 5.83 27.51 -16.39
C GLY A 217 6.70 26.45 -17.07
N VAL A 218 7.72 26.85 -17.84
CA VAL A 218 8.49 25.92 -18.70
C VAL A 218 10.01 26.15 -18.68
N LEU A 219 10.48 27.33 -18.30
CA LEU A 219 11.91 27.64 -18.32
C LEU A 219 12.61 26.94 -17.14
N PRO A 220 13.87 26.47 -17.29
CA PRO A 220 14.64 25.82 -16.23
C PRO A 220 15.16 26.85 -15.19
N ILE A 221 14.30 27.78 -14.81
CA ILE A 221 14.51 28.81 -13.81
C ILE A 221 13.42 28.62 -12.75
N LEU A 222 13.82 28.14 -11.59
CA LEU A 222 12.96 27.99 -10.43
C LEU A 222 12.82 29.33 -9.72
N ARG A 223 11.59 29.84 -9.66
CA ARG A 223 11.20 30.98 -8.83
C ARG A 223 10.49 30.48 -7.59
N SER A 224 10.90 30.92 -6.41
CA SER A 224 10.26 30.57 -5.16
C SER A 224 10.10 31.77 -4.24
N THR A 225 9.06 31.70 -3.41
CA THR A 225 8.84 32.61 -2.27
C THR A 225 8.68 31.76 -1.01
N GLN A 226 9.54 32.00 -0.02
CA GLN A 226 9.42 31.49 1.35
C GLN A 226 8.89 32.62 2.22
N ARG A 227 7.84 32.37 3.02
CA ARG A 227 7.22 33.38 3.88
C ARG A 227 7.44 33.07 5.35
N GLU A 228 8.00 34.03 6.06
CA GLU A 228 8.12 34.00 7.51
C GLU A 228 7.53 35.28 8.09
N GLU A 229 6.39 35.14 8.76
CA GLU A 229 5.59 36.25 9.29
C GLU A 229 5.43 37.39 8.27
N ASN A 230 6.11 38.52 8.49
CA ASN A 230 6.04 39.72 7.66
C ASN A 230 7.21 39.84 6.66
N VAL A 231 8.07 38.83 6.56
CA VAL A 231 9.24 38.81 5.67
C VAL A 231 9.07 37.76 4.59
N HIS A 232 9.25 38.18 3.34
CA HIS A 232 9.18 37.30 2.18
C HIS A 232 10.56 37.17 1.54
N TYR A 233 11.06 35.94 1.44
CA TYR A 233 12.32 35.64 0.79
C TYR A 233 12.07 35.11 -0.60
N HIS A 234 12.73 35.71 -1.59
CA HIS A 234 12.64 35.29 -2.98
C HIS A 234 13.90 34.53 -3.39
N LEU A 235 13.72 33.30 -3.86
CA LEU A 235 14.79 32.47 -4.42
C LEU A 235 14.61 32.37 -5.94
N ALA A 236 15.70 32.60 -6.67
CA ALA A 236 15.81 32.29 -8.08
C ALA A 236 16.97 31.30 -8.27
N ALA A 237 16.68 30.09 -8.73
CA ALA A 237 17.68 29.08 -9.05
C ALA A 237 17.54 28.67 -10.51
N PHE A 238 18.63 28.67 -11.26
CA PHE A 238 18.63 28.32 -12.68
C PHE A 238 19.87 27.51 -13.04
N CYS A 239 19.78 26.75 -14.13
CA CYS A 239 20.92 26.04 -14.71
C CYS A 239 21.36 26.73 -16.00
N THR A 240 22.66 26.89 -16.20
CA THR A 240 23.27 27.42 -17.43
C THR A 240 24.46 26.56 -17.87
N LEU A 241 24.94 26.79 -19.10
CA LEU A 241 26.27 26.33 -19.52
C LEU A 241 27.32 27.20 -18.82
N GLU A 242 28.42 26.58 -18.40
CA GLU A 242 29.43 27.21 -17.54
C GLU A 242 30.24 28.28 -18.30
N ASN A 243 30.64 28.00 -19.55
CA ASN A 243 31.53 28.89 -20.32
C ASN A 243 30.88 29.51 -21.58
N ARG A 244 29.57 29.34 -21.81
CA ARG A 244 28.89 29.80 -23.03
C ARG A 244 27.52 30.41 -22.77
N PRO A 245 27.10 31.40 -23.59
CA PRO A 245 25.72 31.87 -23.60
C PRO A 245 24.73 30.74 -23.92
N LEU A 246 23.60 30.75 -23.21
CA LEU A 246 22.52 29.81 -23.47
C LEU A 246 21.89 30.11 -24.84
N SER A 247 21.90 29.13 -25.75
CA SER A 247 21.21 29.21 -27.03
C SER A 247 20.72 27.83 -27.46
N ALA A 248 19.67 27.79 -28.29
CA ALA A 248 19.14 26.53 -28.81
C ALA A 248 20.18 25.71 -29.59
N LYS A 249 21.20 26.36 -30.16
CA LYS A 249 22.31 25.70 -30.87
C LYS A 249 23.38 25.13 -29.93
N ALA A 250 23.51 25.71 -28.73
CA ALA A 250 24.51 25.31 -27.75
C ALA A 250 23.99 24.25 -26.75
N VAL A 251 22.66 24.16 -26.57
CA VAL A 251 22.05 23.13 -25.72
C VAL A 251 22.01 21.80 -26.47
N ARG A 252 22.75 20.81 -25.97
CA ARG A 252 22.79 19.44 -26.50
C ARG A 252 22.44 18.46 -25.39
N GLY A 253 21.63 17.44 -25.71
CA GLY A 253 21.39 16.32 -24.81
C GLY A 253 22.58 15.36 -24.70
N SER A 254 22.50 14.45 -23.74
CA SER A 254 23.49 13.38 -23.59
C SER A 254 23.16 12.18 -24.47
N GLU A 255 24.20 11.48 -24.94
CA GLU A 255 24.03 10.25 -25.70
C GLU A 255 23.41 9.17 -24.80
N TRP A 256 22.36 8.50 -25.27
CA TRP A 256 21.50 7.69 -24.39
C TRP A 256 22.20 6.45 -23.81
N ARG A 257 23.18 5.86 -24.52
CA ARG A 257 23.98 4.73 -24.05
C ARG A 257 24.98 5.17 -22.98
N ALA A 258 25.42 6.44 -22.99
CA ALA A 258 26.16 7.04 -21.88
C ALA A 258 25.23 7.37 -20.69
N CYS A 259 23.98 7.72 -20.94
CA CYS A 259 23.00 7.99 -19.88
C CYS A 259 22.61 6.74 -19.09
N TYR A 260 22.34 5.63 -19.79
CA TYR A 260 21.73 4.43 -19.20
C TYR A 260 22.53 3.82 -18.02
N PRO A 261 23.87 3.72 -18.07
CA PRO A 261 24.67 3.27 -16.91
C PRO A 261 24.54 4.16 -15.67
N ASN A 262 24.15 5.42 -15.84
CA ASN A 262 23.95 6.40 -14.76
C ASN A 262 22.49 6.47 -14.27
N THR A 263 21.60 5.64 -14.83
CA THR A 263 20.23 5.48 -14.33
C THR A 263 20.21 4.43 -13.22
N GLY A 264 19.76 4.82 -12.03
CA GLY A 264 19.49 3.90 -10.93
C GLY A 264 18.51 2.80 -11.36
N GLY A 265 18.86 1.54 -11.07
CA GLY A 265 18.07 0.38 -11.47
C GLY A 265 18.36 -0.16 -12.88
N ASN A 266 19.38 0.35 -13.58
CA ASN A 266 19.83 -0.26 -14.85
C ASN A 266 20.25 -1.72 -14.64
N ARG A 267 20.09 -2.53 -15.70
CA ARG A 267 20.32 -3.98 -15.67
C ARG A 267 21.61 -4.40 -16.38
N LEU A 268 22.56 -3.48 -16.56
CA LEU A 268 23.82 -3.77 -17.25
C LEU A 268 24.69 -4.72 -16.42
N THR A 269 25.22 -5.75 -17.08
CA THR A 269 26.28 -6.57 -16.52
C THR A 269 27.61 -5.79 -16.48
N PRO A 270 28.58 -6.20 -15.63
CA PRO A 270 29.90 -5.57 -15.61
C PRO A 270 30.58 -5.54 -16.99
N GLY A 271 30.45 -6.63 -17.77
CA GLY A 271 31.03 -6.71 -19.12
C GLY A 271 30.36 -5.78 -20.14
N GLU A 272 29.04 -5.54 -20.03
CA GLU A 272 28.35 -4.57 -20.87
C GLU A 272 28.70 -3.12 -20.49
N ARG A 273 28.86 -2.85 -19.19
CA ARG A 273 29.31 -1.54 -18.70
C ARG A 273 30.72 -1.22 -19.17
N GLU A 274 31.62 -2.20 -19.16
CA GLU A 274 33.00 -2.05 -19.64
C GLU A 274 33.04 -1.68 -21.14
N LYS A 275 32.17 -2.28 -21.96
CA LYS A 275 32.04 -1.92 -23.39
C LYS A 275 31.61 -0.47 -23.62
N LEU A 276 31.02 0.19 -22.62
CA LEU A 276 30.55 1.58 -22.71
C LEU A 276 31.52 2.57 -22.04
N LYS A 277 32.65 2.12 -21.47
CA LYS A 277 33.54 2.97 -20.67
C LYS A 277 34.05 4.20 -21.43
N ASP A 278 34.43 4.04 -22.70
CA ASP A 278 35.02 5.11 -23.49
C ASP A 278 33.95 6.16 -23.82
N LEU A 279 32.73 5.70 -24.11
CA LEU A 279 31.58 6.56 -24.34
C LEU A 279 31.16 7.31 -23.07
N LEU A 280 31.17 6.63 -21.92
CA LEU A 280 30.91 7.24 -20.61
C LEU A 280 31.97 8.30 -20.28
N HIS A 281 33.25 7.98 -20.47
CA HIS A 281 34.33 8.90 -20.21
C HIS A 281 34.25 10.13 -21.11
N ALA A 282 34.03 9.95 -22.42
CA ALA A 282 33.88 11.04 -23.37
C ALA A 282 32.69 11.96 -23.05
N GLU A 283 31.55 11.40 -22.64
CA GLU A 283 30.36 12.19 -22.29
C GLU A 283 30.53 12.91 -20.95
N ASN A 284 31.18 12.29 -19.96
CA ASN A 284 31.41 12.87 -18.63
C ASN A 284 32.50 13.96 -18.64
N ALA A 285 33.59 13.76 -19.38
CA ALA A 285 34.70 14.71 -19.50
C ALA A 285 34.36 15.91 -20.40
N ARG A 286 33.18 15.92 -21.03
CA ARG A 286 32.74 17.00 -21.92
C ARG A 286 32.48 18.28 -21.13
N ALA A 287 33.36 19.27 -21.31
CA ALA A 287 33.12 20.65 -20.85
C ALA A 287 31.83 21.22 -21.47
N ARG A 288 31.08 22.00 -20.69
CA ARG A 288 29.87 22.71 -21.12
C ARG A 288 30.19 24.10 -21.62
#